data_AF-A0A7S3SWB7-F1
#
_entry.id   AF-A0A7S3SWB7-F1
#
_cell.length_a   1.000
_cell.length_b   1.000
_cell.length_c   1.000
_cell.angle_alpha   90.00
_cell.angle_beta   90.00
_cell.angle_gamma   90.00
#
_symmetry.space_group_name_H-M   'P 1'
#
loop_
_entity.id
_entity.type
_entity.pdbx_description
1 polymer ?
#
loop_
_entity_poly.entity_id
_entity_poly.type
_entity_poly.pdbx_seq_one_letter_code
_entity_poly.pdbx_strand_id
1 'polypeptide(L)'
;EVSIAGRPAKGGLVSLAGPPPGGPLLDCRDPMTSQHQFQFPTPPVQTPVQASVRAASERAAAAASAAATPRVLELFASPELRRLLSACCPAAAKLSPERLLDRVRAEAKAAEIVHNFPARPAGEFVDVSMASLEKYGFFLNQWQAQLIPPAEAPPDASPVWTPGAFDPRSTAANASSAHYKNLGPQIAEISIFGCPPFARPLRPTWDEAANRLVYAAHNIRRLDTGSAPLFGNVGAVFRTSRVRKMVEIAPIDTGIWEASCNDTYGPPRFNLDCSYPMAPVGTLDHFDHVLYRGLGSWGGDGSRGGRLPRRSLAQSAAELIARSAVSPPLPPLPPLPLTLSQTNSSQLSPPHRDAHSLASPCEPPRTPLPGRLALVPRRAQRDRALRGQLLGGEPARQPAARRHQARPPLLRRALWLRRRRAAEATRRLARLARGLGPWRRRQRHRPAAARRAERHRLPGQPEEPARRRGGAAGDAR
;
A
#
# COMPACT_ATOMS: atom_id res chain seq x y z
N GLU A 1 39.03 -2.05 -27.87
CA GLU A 1 40.47 -2.27 -28.09
C GLU A 1 41.20 -2.19 -26.76
N VAL A 2 41.70 -3.33 -26.28
CA VAL A 2 43.07 -3.65 -25.88
C VAL A 2 42.97 -5.13 -25.48
N SER A 3 43.80 -5.94 -26.13
CA SER A 3 43.74 -7.39 -26.18
C SER A 3 45.13 -7.96 -25.89
N ILE A 4 45.15 -9.29 -25.70
CA ILE A 4 46.26 -10.25 -25.84
C ILE A 4 47.13 -10.42 -24.58
N ALA A 5 47.49 -11.62 -24.10
CA ALA A 5 47.03 -13.01 -24.32
C ALA A 5 47.74 -13.95 -23.31
N GLY A 6 47.20 -15.16 -23.16
CA GLY A 6 47.92 -16.33 -22.63
C GLY A 6 47.11 -17.61 -22.91
N ARG A 7 47.60 -18.43 -23.85
CA ARG A 7 46.97 -19.64 -24.42
C ARG A 7 47.30 -20.93 -23.62
N PRO A 8 46.69 -22.09 -23.96
CA PRO A 8 46.38 -23.19 -23.04
C PRO A 8 47.33 -24.40 -23.13
N ALA A 9 47.23 -25.31 -22.17
CA ALA A 9 47.80 -26.66 -22.24
C ALA A 9 46.69 -27.73 -22.34
N LYS A 10 46.89 -28.65 -23.30
CA LYS A 10 46.15 -29.90 -23.52
C LYS A 10 46.78 -31.03 -22.69
N GLY A 11 45.97 -32.05 -22.36
CA GLY A 11 46.44 -33.44 -22.30
C GLY A 11 46.02 -34.21 -21.04
N GLY A 12 45.42 -35.40 -21.23
CA GLY A 12 45.37 -36.45 -20.22
C GLY A 12 44.06 -37.22 -20.11
N LEU A 13 43.84 -38.20 -20.99
CA LEU A 13 42.94 -39.34 -20.75
C LEU A 13 43.53 -40.23 -19.65
N VAL A 14 42.73 -40.63 -18.66
CA VAL A 14 42.82 -41.96 -18.02
C VAL A 14 41.41 -42.45 -17.71
N SER A 15 41.10 -43.62 -18.26
CA SER A 15 39.90 -44.43 -18.08
C SER A 15 40.11 -45.38 -16.90
N LEU A 16 39.15 -45.49 -15.98
CA LEU A 16 38.99 -46.67 -15.12
C LEU A 16 37.50 -46.90 -14.76
N ALA A 17 37.04 -48.10 -15.14
CA ALA A 17 36.04 -48.96 -14.50
C ALA A 17 34.64 -48.39 -14.18
N GLY A 18 33.64 -48.87 -14.94
CA GLY A 18 32.23 -48.76 -14.60
C GLY A 18 31.75 -49.87 -13.64
N PRO A 19 30.62 -49.68 -12.94
CA PRO A 19 29.88 -50.75 -12.26
C PRO A 19 28.80 -51.39 -13.19
N PRO A 20 28.29 -52.59 -12.83
CA PRO A 20 27.48 -53.45 -13.69
C PRO A 20 26.02 -52.99 -13.87
N PRO A 21 25.29 -53.53 -14.87
CA PRO A 21 23.91 -53.18 -15.17
C PRO A 21 22.93 -54.04 -14.35
N GLY A 22 21.84 -53.44 -13.87
CA GLY A 22 20.67 -54.21 -13.41
C GLY A 22 20.07 -53.71 -12.11
N GLY A 23 19.12 -52.78 -12.24
CA GLY A 23 18.17 -52.43 -11.18
C GLY A 23 17.23 -51.36 -11.72
N PRO A 24 15.89 -51.53 -11.65
CA PRO A 24 14.98 -50.48 -12.08
C PRO A 24 15.17 -49.30 -11.14
N LEU A 25 15.76 -48.22 -11.65
CA LEU A 25 15.66 -46.90 -11.05
C LEU A 25 14.17 -46.56 -11.02
N LEU A 26 13.60 -46.57 -9.81
CA LEU A 26 12.40 -45.81 -9.49
C LEU A 26 12.68 -44.36 -9.86
N ASP A 27 12.26 -43.99 -11.07
CA ASP A 27 12.20 -42.61 -11.49
C ASP A 27 11.13 -41.91 -10.65
N CYS A 28 11.55 -41.21 -9.60
CA CYS A 28 10.68 -40.34 -8.80
C CYS A 28 10.24 -39.08 -9.57
N ARG A 29 10.42 -39.03 -10.90
CA ARG A 29 9.67 -38.09 -11.76
C ARG A 29 8.27 -38.64 -11.96
N ASP A 30 7.48 -38.45 -10.92
CA ASP A 30 6.04 -38.55 -10.97
C ASP A 30 5.53 -37.68 -12.14
N PRO A 31 4.87 -38.27 -13.15
CA PRO A 31 4.24 -37.52 -14.23
C PRO A 31 2.92 -36.92 -13.73
N MET A 32 2.98 -35.99 -12.78
CA MET A 32 1.92 -35.00 -12.55
C MET A 32 1.94 -33.91 -13.65
N THR A 33 2.18 -34.30 -14.90
CA THR A 33 2.18 -33.41 -16.07
C THR A 33 0.86 -33.49 -16.85
N SER A 34 -0.23 -33.97 -16.23
CA SER A 34 -1.57 -33.59 -16.69
C SER A 34 -1.84 -32.16 -16.23
N GLN A 35 -1.35 -31.25 -17.07
CA GLN A 35 -1.67 -29.84 -17.15
C GLN A 35 -3.17 -29.61 -16.95
N HIS A 36 -3.62 -29.41 -15.72
CA HIS A 36 -4.58 -28.35 -15.50
C HIS A 36 -3.85 -27.09 -15.92
N GLN A 37 -3.98 -26.72 -17.20
CA GLN A 37 -3.66 -25.37 -17.64
C GLN A 37 -4.38 -24.47 -16.66
N PHE A 38 -3.61 -23.82 -15.78
CA PHE A 38 -4.15 -22.81 -14.92
C PHE A 38 -4.91 -21.86 -15.86
N GLN A 39 -6.23 -21.79 -15.70
CA GLN A 39 -7.08 -20.87 -16.46
C GLN A 39 -6.55 -19.42 -16.35
N PHE A 40 -5.74 -19.19 -15.32
CA PHE A 40 -5.07 -17.97 -14.98
C PHE A 40 -3.55 -18.11 -15.14
N PRO A 41 -2.93 -17.53 -16.18
CA PRO A 41 -1.48 -17.58 -16.35
C PRO A 41 -0.79 -16.78 -15.25
N THR A 42 0.41 -17.22 -14.86
CA THR A 42 1.32 -16.43 -14.03
C THR A 42 1.59 -15.10 -14.73
N PRO A 43 1.25 -13.95 -14.12
CA PRO A 43 1.50 -12.66 -14.72
C PRO A 43 3.02 -12.42 -14.81
N PRO A 44 3.49 -11.58 -15.75
CA PRO A 44 4.87 -11.10 -15.69
C PRO A 44 5.09 -10.39 -14.35
N VAL A 45 6.33 -10.40 -13.87
CA VAL A 45 6.73 -9.71 -12.61
C VAL A 45 6.22 -8.27 -12.57
N GLN A 46 6.26 -7.59 -13.71
CA GLN A 46 5.63 -6.30 -13.93
C GLN A 46 5.09 -6.25 -15.36
N THR A 47 3.82 -5.91 -15.55
CA THR A 47 3.23 -5.75 -16.88
C THR A 47 3.74 -4.47 -17.56
N PRO A 48 3.66 -4.37 -18.91
CA PRO A 48 3.99 -3.12 -19.61
C PRO A 48 3.16 -1.92 -19.12
N VAL A 49 1.91 -2.16 -18.71
CA VAL A 49 1.04 -1.12 -18.15
C VAL A 49 1.57 -0.64 -16.81
N GLN A 50 1.87 -1.56 -15.89
CA GLN A 50 2.43 -1.22 -14.57
C GLN A 50 3.76 -0.48 -14.71
N ALA A 51 4.64 -0.90 -15.64
CA ALA A 51 5.90 -0.23 -15.90
C ALA A 51 5.70 1.21 -16.42
N SER A 52 4.73 1.41 -17.31
CA SER A 52 4.39 2.74 -17.86
C SER A 52 3.82 3.67 -16.78
N VAL A 53 2.88 3.18 -15.99
CA VAL A 53 2.30 3.90 -14.85
C VAL A 53 3.40 4.30 -13.87
N ARG A 54 4.23 3.34 -13.47
CA ARG A 54 5.33 3.57 -12.54
C ARG A 54 6.34 4.59 -13.05
N ALA A 55 6.67 4.58 -14.35
CA ALA A 55 7.57 5.55 -14.95
C ALA A 55 6.96 6.97 -14.97
N ALA A 56 5.64 7.10 -15.15
CA ALA A 56 4.95 8.38 -15.04
C ALA A 56 4.95 8.88 -13.59
N SER A 57 4.64 8.01 -12.64
CA SER A 57 4.69 8.31 -11.19
C SER A 57 6.09 8.72 -10.75
N GLU A 58 7.16 8.06 -11.22
CA GLU A 58 8.54 8.43 -10.87
C GLU A 58 8.84 9.89 -11.21
N ARG A 59 8.52 10.32 -12.44
CA ARG A 59 8.79 11.70 -12.89
C ARG A 59 7.99 12.71 -12.07
N ALA A 60 6.72 12.40 -11.79
CA ALA A 60 5.87 13.27 -11.01
C ALA A 60 6.32 13.34 -9.53
N ALA A 61 6.71 12.19 -8.95
CA ALA A 61 7.22 12.06 -7.60
C ALA A 61 8.53 12.82 -7.42
N ALA A 62 9.44 12.76 -8.40
CA ALA A 62 10.70 13.50 -8.39
C ALA A 62 10.45 15.02 -8.30
N ALA A 63 9.61 15.54 -9.19
CA ALA A 63 9.25 16.96 -9.22
C ALA A 63 8.52 17.39 -7.93
N ALA A 64 7.55 16.60 -7.46
CA ALA A 64 6.81 16.90 -6.24
C ALA A 64 7.69 16.85 -4.99
N SER A 65 8.61 15.88 -4.90
CA SER A 65 9.57 15.77 -3.78
C SER A 65 10.53 16.94 -3.77
N ALA A 66 11.07 17.34 -4.92
CA ALA A 66 11.92 18.52 -5.01
C ALA A 66 11.18 19.79 -4.53
N ALA A 67 9.92 19.97 -4.94
CA ALA A 67 9.09 21.09 -4.50
C ALA A 67 8.72 21.04 -3.01
N ALA A 68 8.56 19.84 -2.43
CA ALA A 68 8.23 19.66 -1.02
C ALA A 68 9.44 19.74 -0.09
N THR A 69 10.65 19.46 -0.59
CA THR A 69 11.89 19.39 0.20
C THR A 69 12.09 20.63 1.09
N PRO A 70 11.97 21.88 0.59
CA PRO A 70 12.15 23.06 1.45
C PRO A 70 11.18 23.12 2.64
N ARG A 71 9.93 22.69 2.44
CA ARG A 71 8.90 22.69 3.51
C ARG A 71 9.17 21.60 4.55
N VAL A 72 9.71 20.46 4.13
CA VAL A 72 10.14 19.40 5.05
C VAL A 72 11.33 19.87 5.88
N LEU A 73 12.31 20.53 5.25
CA LEU A 73 13.46 21.11 5.95
C LEU A 73 13.03 22.20 6.93
N GLU A 74 12.10 23.07 6.55
CA GLU A 74 11.51 24.09 7.44
C GLU A 74 10.81 23.45 8.65
N LEU A 75 9.97 22.43 8.42
CA LEU A 75 9.36 21.64 9.49
C LEU A 75 10.42 21.02 10.40
N PHE A 76 11.50 20.50 9.81
CA PHE A 76 12.60 19.88 10.55
C PHE A 76 13.46 20.90 11.29
N ALA A 77 13.51 22.15 10.86
CA ALA A 77 14.14 23.26 11.56
C ALA A 77 13.25 23.87 12.66
N SER A 78 11.94 23.57 12.65
CA SER A 78 10.98 24.25 13.53
C SER A 78 11.31 24.08 15.02
N PRO A 79 11.26 25.17 15.84
CA PRO A 79 11.52 25.08 17.28
C PRO A 79 10.61 24.09 18.00
N GLU A 80 9.35 23.97 17.54
CA GLU A 80 8.39 23.02 18.11
C GLU A 80 8.86 21.57 17.92
N LEU A 81 9.23 21.17 16.70
CA LEU A 81 9.72 19.81 16.46
C LEU A 81 11.02 19.57 17.23
N ARG A 82 11.93 20.54 17.26
CA ARG A 82 13.21 20.41 17.98
C ARG A 82 13.01 20.18 19.47
N ARG A 83 12.05 20.88 20.08
CA ARG A 83 11.66 20.65 21.48
C ARG A 83 11.09 19.24 21.69
N LEU A 84 10.21 18.78 20.80
CA LEU A 84 9.61 17.44 20.89
C LEU A 84 10.66 16.32 20.72
N LEU A 85 11.56 16.47 19.75
CA LEU A 85 12.67 15.53 19.53
C LEU A 85 13.66 15.56 20.69
N SER A 86 13.93 16.72 21.30
CA SER A 86 14.82 16.77 22.46
C SER A 86 14.30 15.97 23.66
N ALA A 87 12.98 15.83 23.78
CA ALA A 87 12.36 15.04 24.84
C ALA A 87 12.39 13.53 24.58
N CYS A 88 12.14 13.08 23.34
CA CYS A 88 12.02 11.65 23.02
C CYS A 88 13.25 11.04 22.33
N CYS A 89 13.97 11.84 21.53
CA CYS A 89 15.03 11.40 20.63
C CYS A 89 16.20 12.42 20.60
N PRO A 90 16.96 12.61 21.70
CA PRO A 90 17.98 13.66 21.80
C PRO A 90 19.04 13.59 20.69
N ALA A 91 19.38 12.40 20.21
CA ALA A 91 20.31 12.21 19.10
C ALA A 91 19.77 12.80 17.78
N ALA A 92 18.48 12.55 17.47
CA ALA A 92 17.83 13.10 16.29
C ALA A 92 17.67 14.64 16.39
N ALA A 93 17.39 15.15 17.60
CA ALA A 93 17.24 16.58 17.86
C ALA A 93 18.50 17.39 17.53
N LYS A 94 19.69 16.78 17.67
CA LYS A 94 21.01 17.39 17.38
C LYS A 94 21.38 17.40 15.90
N LEU A 95 20.71 16.63 15.04
CA LEU A 95 21.01 16.60 13.61
C LEU A 95 20.55 17.89 12.93
N SER A 96 21.29 18.39 11.93
CA SER A 96 20.76 19.47 11.08
C SER A 96 19.47 19.00 10.36
N PRO A 97 18.58 19.91 9.93
CA PRO A 97 17.38 19.55 9.17
C PRO A 97 17.68 18.64 7.96
N GLU A 98 18.77 18.90 7.25
CA GLU A 98 19.23 18.14 6.08
C GLU A 98 19.65 16.73 6.49
N ARG A 99 20.48 16.59 7.53
CA ARG A 99 20.93 15.29 8.02
C ARG A 99 19.78 14.46 8.58
N LEU A 100 18.81 15.10 9.23
CA LEU A 100 17.60 14.43 9.70
C LEU A 100 16.75 13.92 8.52
N LEU A 101 16.56 14.75 7.49
CA LEU A 101 15.86 14.34 6.26
C LEU A 101 16.57 13.21 5.53
N ASP A 102 17.90 13.28 5.38
CA ASP A 102 18.69 12.19 4.79
C ASP A 102 18.53 10.88 5.54
N ARG A 103 18.46 10.93 6.88
CA ARG A 103 18.22 9.73 7.69
C ARG A 103 16.82 9.18 7.50
N VAL A 104 15.79 10.03 7.47
CA VAL A 104 14.41 9.61 7.16
C VAL A 104 14.33 9.01 5.75
N ARG A 105 15.08 9.55 4.79
CA ARG A 105 15.16 9.01 3.42
C ARG A 105 15.85 7.66 3.35
N ALA A 106 16.94 7.49 4.08
CA ALA A 106 17.61 6.20 4.20
C ALA A 106 16.67 5.15 4.82
N GLU A 107 15.91 5.53 5.86
CA GLU A 107 14.93 4.65 6.50
C GLU A 107 13.81 4.26 5.55
N ALA A 108 13.19 5.22 4.86
CA ALA A 108 12.15 4.93 3.87
C ALA A 108 12.63 3.93 2.81
N LYS A 109 13.90 4.01 2.37
CA LYS A 109 14.50 3.09 1.40
C LYS A 109 14.79 1.70 1.96
N ALA A 110 15.05 1.60 3.27
CA ALA A 110 15.39 0.35 3.95
C ALA A 110 14.17 -0.35 4.59
N ALA A 111 13.09 0.39 4.82
CA ALA A 111 11.88 -0.12 5.45
C ALA A 111 11.28 -1.30 4.67
N GLU A 112 10.73 -2.24 5.43
CA GLU A 112 10.07 -3.41 4.88
C GLU A 112 8.82 -3.00 4.09
N ILE A 113 8.58 -3.71 3.00
CA ILE A 113 7.31 -3.68 2.28
C ILE A 113 6.60 -4.97 2.66
N VAL A 114 5.45 -4.84 3.34
CA VAL A 114 4.76 -5.99 3.94
C VAL A 114 3.29 -6.00 3.54
N HIS A 115 2.79 -7.14 3.09
CA HIS A 115 1.35 -7.35 2.92
C HIS A 115 0.89 -8.40 3.93
N ASN A 116 -0.09 -8.05 4.76
CA ASN A 116 -0.69 -8.98 5.70
C ASN A 116 -1.98 -9.55 5.11
N PHE A 117 -2.15 -10.87 5.24
CA PHE A 117 -3.28 -11.62 4.72
C PHE A 117 -3.65 -12.76 5.68
N PRO A 118 -4.88 -13.29 5.64
CA PRO A 118 -5.29 -14.31 6.58
C PRO A 118 -4.72 -15.68 6.18
N ALA A 119 -4.27 -16.47 7.15
CA ALA A 119 -3.72 -17.82 6.89
C ALA A 119 -4.73 -18.74 6.18
N ARG A 120 -6.01 -18.59 6.53
CA ARG A 120 -7.16 -19.26 5.92
C ARG A 120 -8.09 -18.20 5.35
N PRO A 121 -8.89 -18.49 4.31
CA PRO A 121 -9.93 -17.57 3.85
C PRO A 121 -10.82 -17.16 5.03
N ALA A 122 -10.67 -15.92 5.49
CA ALA A 122 -11.38 -15.39 6.65
C ALA A 122 -11.42 -13.87 6.56
N GLY A 123 -12.55 -13.28 6.95
CA GLY A 123 -12.71 -11.83 7.07
C GLY A 123 -13.55 -11.18 5.97
N GLU A 124 -13.65 -9.86 6.06
CA GLU A 124 -14.48 -9.02 5.17
C GLU A 124 -13.80 -8.72 3.83
N PHE A 125 -12.48 -8.97 3.72
CA PHE A 125 -11.68 -8.62 2.56
C PHE A 125 -11.32 -9.86 1.74
N VAL A 126 -11.61 -9.82 0.44
CA VAL A 126 -11.14 -10.83 -0.51
C VAL A 126 -9.66 -10.57 -0.76
N ASP A 127 -8.80 -11.45 -0.24
CA ASP A 127 -7.36 -11.35 -0.37
C ASP A 127 -6.73 -12.73 -0.66
N VAL A 128 -5.42 -12.78 -0.84
CA VAL A 128 -4.66 -14.03 -0.91
C VAL A 128 -4.76 -14.81 0.40
N SER A 129 -4.63 -16.13 0.29
CA SER A 129 -4.44 -17.06 1.41
C SER A 129 -3.24 -17.96 1.14
N MET A 130 -2.77 -18.70 2.15
CA MET A 130 -1.68 -19.66 1.98
C MET A 130 -1.99 -20.69 0.88
N ALA A 131 -3.22 -21.24 0.87
CA ALA A 131 -3.67 -22.17 -0.15
C ALA A 131 -3.59 -21.57 -1.57
N SER A 132 -3.98 -20.29 -1.73
CA SER A 132 -3.85 -19.62 -3.03
C SER A 132 -2.39 -19.42 -3.45
N LEU A 133 -1.50 -19.06 -2.52
CA LEU A 133 -0.09 -18.86 -2.84
C LEU A 133 0.61 -20.17 -3.21
N GLU A 134 0.30 -21.26 -2.52
CA GLU A 134 0.77 -22.61 -2.84
C GLU A 134 0.27 -23.06 -4.22
N LYS A 135 -1.00 -22.79 -4.52
CA LYS A 135 -1.61 -23.19 -5.79
C LYS A 135 -1.08 -22.41 -6.98
N TYR A 136 -1.00 -21.08 -6.89
CA TYR A 136 -0.65 -20.23 -8.03
C TYR A 136 0.86 -19.99 -8.15
N GLY A 137 1.61 -20.09 -7.05
CA GLY A 137 3.06 -19.87 -7.04
C GLY A 137 3.48 -18.40 -7.20
N PHE A 138 2.54 -17.45 -7.14
CA PHE A 138 2.81 -16.01 -7.19
C PHE A 138 1.80 -15.24 -6.33
N PHE A 139 2.17 -14.00 -5.99
CA PHE A 139 1.34 -13.12 -5.17
C PHE A 139 0.27 -12.45 -6.02
N LEU A 140 -1.00 -12.79 -5.80
CA LEU A 140 -2.14 -12.20 -6.50
C LEU A 140 -2.42 -10.80 -5.95
N ASN A 141 -2.84 -9.88 -6.81
CA ASN A 141 -3.49 -8.66 -6.33
C ASN A 141 -4.97 -8.93 -5.99
N GLN A 142 -5.59 -7.96 -5.30
CA GLN A 142 -6.98 -8.04 -4.84
C GLN A 142 -7.98 -8.33 -5.98
N TRP A 143 -7.70 -7.84 -7.20
CA TRP A 143 -8.58 -8.07 -8.35
C TRP A 143 -8.42 -9.47 -8.93
N GLN A 144 -7.21 -9.99 -9.01
CA GLN A 144 -6.97 -11.36 -9.44
C GLN A 144 -7.56 -12.36 -8.44
N ALA A 145 -7.43 -12.09 -7.13
CA ALA A 145 -8.04 -12.92 -6.08
C ALA A 145 -9.57 -13.05 -6.25
N GLN A 146 -10.25 -11.97 -6.64
CA GLN A 146 -11.70 -11.97 -6.88
C GLN A 146 -12.15 -12.75 -8.12
N LEU A 147 -11.26 -13.00 -9.09
CA LEU A 147 -11.60 -13.74 -10.31
C LEU A 147 -11.51 -15.25 -10.12
N ILE A 148 -10.93 -15.71 -9.00
CA ILE A 148 -10.78 -17.13 -8.69
C ILE A 148 -12.12 -17.64 -8.11
N PRO A 149 -12.75 -18.66 -8.73
CA PRO A 149 -14.02 -19.18 -8.25
C PRO A 149 -13.93 -19.69 -6.80
N PRO A 150 -14.96 -19.45 -5.96
CA PRO A 150 -15.01 -19.95 -4.59
C PRO A 150 -15.17 -21.47 -4.48
N ALA A 151 -15.26 -22.22 -5.59
CA ALA A 151 -15.33 -23.69 -5.59
C ALA A 151 -14.08 -24.37 -4.99
N GLU A 152 -13.05 -23.58 -4.69
CA GLU A 152 -11.84 -23.99 -3.96
C GLU A 152 -11.72 -23.37 -2.56
N ALA A 153 -12.66 -22.51 -2.18
CA ALA A 153 -12.79 -22.10 -0.79
C ALA A 153 -13.32 -23.31 -0.01
N PRO A 154 -12.77 -23.59 1.19
CA PRO A 154 -13.26 -24.71 1.98
C PRO A 154 -14.76 -24.53 2.23
N PRO A 155 -15.54 -25.62 2.33
CA PRO A 155 -17.01 -25.57 2.37
C PRO A 155 -17.58 -24.78 3.57
N ASP A 156 -16.74 -24.41 4.54
CA ASP A 156 -17.04 -23.58 5.71
C ASP A 156 -16.67 -22.09 5.54
N ALA A 157 -16.04 -21.70 4.43
CA ALA A 157 -15.80 -20.30 4.12
C ALA A 157 -17.15 -19.62 3.87
N SER A 158 -17.59 -18.80 4.84
CA SER A 158 -18.70 -17.86 4.68
C SER A 158 -18.63 -17.24 3.28
N PRO A 159 -19.75 -17.19 2.52
CA PRO A 159 -19.75 -16.81 1.11
C PRO A 159 -18.95 -15.52 0.91
N VAL A 160 -17.70 -15.72 0.50
CA VAL A 160 -16.72 -14.66 0.27
C VAL A 160 -17.28 -13.89 -0.90
N TRP A 161 -17.80 -12.70 -0.61
CA TRP A 161 -18.12 -11.65 -1.58
C TRP A 161 -18.63 -12.21 -2.92
N THR A 162 -19.80 -12.88 -2.91
CA THR A 162 -20.44 -13.17 -4.19
C THR A 162 -20.69 -11.83 -4.90
N PRO A 163 -20.42 -11.69 -6.21
CA PRO A 163 -20.67 -10.46 -6.98
C PRO A 163 -22.12 -9.92 -6.98
N GLY A 164 -22.99 -10.39 -6.07
CA GLY A 164 -24.33 -9.87 -5.78
C GLY A 164 -24.62 -9.60 -4.29
N ALA A 165 -23.68 -9.83 -3.36
CA ALA A 165 -23.88 -9.51 -1.94
C ALA A 165 -23.86 -7.99 -1.65
N PHE A 166 -23.39 -7.20 -2.61
CA PHE A 166 -23.73 -5.77 -2.69
C PHE A 166 -25.11 -5.67 -3.34
N ASP A 167 -26.19 -5.87 -2.58
CA ASP A 167 -27.54 -5.71 -3.10
C ASP A 167 -27.69 -4.29 -3.68
N PRO A 168 -27.79 -4.13 -5.02
CA PRO A 168 -27.96 -2.82 -5.63
C PRO A 168 -29.27 -2.15 -5.18
N ARG A 169 -30.24 -2.94 -4.69
CA ARG A 169 -31.54 -2.47 -4.25
C ARG A 169 -31.50 -1.84 -2.86
N SER A 170 -30.60 -2.26 -1.96
CA SER A 170 -30.40 -1.62 -0.65
C SER A 170 -29.88 -0.18 -0.73
N THR A 171 -29.37 0.26 -1.89
CA THR A 171 -28.94 1.66 -2.12
C THR A 171 -29.76 2.40 -3.19
N ALA A 172 -30.89 1.82 -3.65
CA ALA A 172 -31.73 2.41 -4.69
C ALA A 172 -32.41 3.73 -4.27
N ALA A 173 -32.52 4.02 -2.98
CA ALA A 173 -33.14 5.26 -2.50
C ALA A 173 -32.28 6.52 -2.69
N ASN A 174 -30.98 6.42 -3.01
CA ASN A 174 -30.08 7.58 -3.22
C ASN A 174 -29.32 7.48 -4.56
N ALA A 175 -30.04 7.29 -5.67
CA ALA A 175 -29.51 6.88 -6.97
C ALA A 175 -29.11 7.99 -7.96
N SER A 176 -28.75 9.21 -7.53
CA SER A 176 -28.47 10.31 -8.47
C SER A 176 -27.00 10.47 -8.91
N SER A 177 -26.06 9.61 -8.48
CA SER A 177 -24.68 9.60 -9.02
C SER A 177 -24.32 8.27 -9.72
N ALA A 178 -25.07 7.95 -10.78
CA ALA A 178 -24.94 6.72 -11.56
C ALA A 178 -23.54 6.47 -12.18
N HIS A 179 -22.69 7.50 -12.28
CA HIS A 179 -21.35 7.37 -12.89
C HIS A 179 -20.31 6.71 -11.96
N TYR A 180 -20.48 6.78 -10.64
CA TYR A 180 -19.47 6.30 -9.68
C TYR A 180 -19.87 5.00 -8.96
N LYS A 181 -21.17 4.67 -8.88
CA LYS A 181 -21.61 3.34 -8.42
C LYS A 181 -21.07 2.21 -9.31
N ASN A 182 -20.73 2.51 -10.56
CA ASN A 182 -20.15 1.56 -11.50
C ASN A 182 -18.61 1.52 -11.47
N LEU A 183 -17.90 2.44 -10.81
CA LEU A 183 -16.43 2.42 -10.77
C LEU A 183 -15.86 1.54 -9.64
N GLY A 184 -16.68 1.19 -8.66
CA GLY A 184 -16.28 0.29 -7.56
C GLY A 184 -14.98 0.74 -6.87
N PRO A 185 -14.26 -0.20 -6.20
CA PRO A 185 -13.00 0.06 -5.48
C PRO A 185 -11.79 0.44 -6.38
N GLN A 186 -12.00 0.93 -7.61
CA GLN A 186 -10.94 1.33 -8.55
C GLN A 186 -10.64 2.83 -8.53
N ILE A 187 -11.39 3.64 -7.76
CA ILE A 187 -11.25 5.10 -7.82
C ILE A 187 -9.84 5.51 -7.42
N ALA A 188 -9.29 4.93 -6.35
CA ALA A 188 -7.91 5.12 -5.96
C ALA A 188 -6.94 4.69 -7.08
N GLU A 189 -7.10 3.49 -7.63
CA GLU A 189 -6.23 2.96 -8.70
C GLU A 189 -6.18 3.89 -9.92
N ILE A 190 -7.33 4.38 -10.36
CA ILE A 190 -7.41 5.25 -11.53
C ILE A 190 -6.93 6.67 -11.21
N SER A 191 -7.43 7.26 -10.12
CA SER A 191 -7.24 8.70 -9.85
C SER A 191 -5.97 9.03 -9.08
N ILE A 192 -5.46 8.10 -8.26
CA ILE A 192 -4.26 8.28 -7.44
C ILE A 192 -3.06 7.64 -8.13
N PHE A 193 -3.21 6.39 -8.56
CA PHE A 193 -2.12 5.61 -9.14
C PHE A 193 -2.07 5.68 -10.68
N GLY A 194 -3.11 6.17 -11.35
CA GLY A 194 -3.09 6.32 -12.81
C GLY A 194 -3.28 5.01 -13.59
N CYS A 195 -3.83 3.97 -12.95
CA CYS A 195 -4.18 2.73 -13.62
C CYS A 195 -5.27 2.96 -14.69
N PRO A 196 -5.24 2.27 -15.84
CA PRO A 196 -6.32 2.36 -16.83
C PRO A 196 -7.64 1.83 -16.25
N PRO A 197 -8.80 2.45 -16.51
CA PRO A 197 -10.08 1.86 -16.07
C PRO A 197 -10.29 0.48 -16.70
N PHE A 198 -10.95 -0.44 -15.99
CA PHE A 198 -11.41 -1.68 -16.63
C PHE A 198 -12.45 -1.38 -17.71
N ALA A 199 -12.46 -2.16 -18.78
CA ALA A 199 -13.50 -2.11 -19.81
C ALA A 199 -14.88 -2.47 -19.23
N ARG A 200 -14.90 -3.39 -18.26
CA ARG A 200 -16.09 -3.79 -17.51
C ARG A 200 -15.80 -3.73 -16.01
N PRO A 201 -16.07 -2.59 -15.34
CA PRO A 201 -15.66 -2.37 -13.96
C PRO A 201 -16.05 -3.44 -12.94
N LEU A 202 -17.19 -4.11 -13.13
CA LEU A 202 -17.69 -5.16 -12.24
C LEU A 202 -17.25 -6.57 -12.65
N ARG A 203 -16.59 -6.71 -13.80
CA ARG A 203 -16.17 -7.99 -14.39
C ARG A 203 -14.86 -7.79 -15.17
N PRO A 204 -13.76 -7.39 -14.50
CA PRO A 204 -12.47 -7.31 -15.18
C PRO A 204 -12.08 -8.68 -15.75
N THR A 205 -11.38 -8.66 -16.86
CA THR A 205 -10.65 -9.83 -17.35
C THR A 205 -9.42 -10.09 -16.47
N TRP A 206 -8.86 -11.30 -16.55
CA TRP A 206 -7.62 -11.63 -15.86
C TRP A 206 -6.46 -10.68 -16.24
N ASP A 207 -6.32 -10.37 -17.54
CA ASP A 207 -5.27 -9.47 -18.02
C ASP A 207 -5.45 -8.04 -17.51
N GLU A 208 -6.70 -7.55 -17.43
CA GLU A 208 -7.00 -6.25 -16.82
C GLU A 208 -6.65 -6.24 -15.33
N ALA A 209 -7.06 -7.27 -14.59
CA ALA A 209 -6.74 -7.43 -13.18
C ALA A 209 -5.23 -7.54 -12.94
N ALA A 210 -4.50 -8.28 -13.77
CA ALA A 210 -3.05 -8.42 -13.68
C ALA A 210 -2.29 -7.09 -13.88
N ASN A 211 -2.90 -6.10 -14.53
CA ASN A 211 -2.34 -4.75 -14.66
C ASN A 211 -2.52 -3.88 -13.40
N ARG A 212 -3.15 -4.39 -12.34
CA ARG A 212 -3.37 -3.67 -11.08
C ARG A 212 -2.22 -3.82 -10.10
N LEU A 213 -2.20 -2.94 -9.10
CA LEU A 213 -1.17 -2.92 -8.08
C LEU A 213 -1.47 -3.97 -6.99
N VAL A 214 -0.41 -4.44 -6.34
CA VAL A 214 -0.52 -5.14 -5.05
C VAL A 214 -0.45 -4.08 -3.96
N TYR A 215 -1.48 -4.01 -3.11
CA TYR A 215 -1.46 -3.13 -1.94
C TYR A 215 -0.54 -3.70 -0.87
N ALA A 216 0.35 -2.90 -0.32
CA ALA A 216 1.24 -3.32 0.76
C ALA A 216 1.50 -2.14 1.70
N ALA A 217 1.81 -2.45 2.95
CA ALA A 217 2.27 -1.48 3.93
C ALA A 217 3.75 -1.17 3.72
N HIS A 218 4.08 0.13 3.72
CA HIS A 218 5.45 0.60 3.88
C HIS A 218 5.75 0.74 5.37
N ASN A 219 6.46 -0.23 5.95
CA ASN A 219 6.64 -0.36 7.40
C ASN A 219 7.68 0.64 7.98
N ILE A 220 7.60 1.91 7.60
CA ILE A 220 8.52 2.97 8.07
C ILE A 220 8.40 3.25 9.58
N ARG A 221 7.32 2.76 10.22
CA ARG A 221 7.08 2.84 11.66
C ARG A 221 7.56 1.60 12.42
N ARG A 222 8.17 0.63 11.73
CA ARG A 222 8.72 -0.60 12.31
C ARG A 222 7.71 -1.32 13.21
N LEU A 223 6.48 -1.45 12.72
CA LEU A 223 5.46 -2.26 13.39
C LEU A 223 5.93 -3.72 13.38
N ASP A 224 5.87 -4.39 14.54
CA ASP A 224 6.26 -5.79 14.68
C ASP A 224 5.48 -6.72 13.75
N THR A 225 4.22 -6.35 13.46
CA THR A 225 3.32 -7.09 12.57
C THR A 225 3.46 -6.70 11.11
N GLY A 226 4.36 -5.77 10.76
CA GLY A 226 4.55 -5.23 9.41
C GLY A 226 3.43 -4.28 8.94
N SER A 227 2.18 -4.73 9.08
CA SER A 227 0.94 -4.00 8.81
C SER A 227 -0.05 -4.15 9.97
N ALA A 228 -1.24 -3.55 9.84
CA ALA A 228 -2.29 -3.69 10.85
C ALA A 228 -2.78 -5.16 10.94
N PRO A 229 -2.90 -5.74 12.16
CA PRO A 229 -3.33 -7.13 12.34
C PRO A 229 -4.72 -7.46 11.78
N LEU A 230 -5.56 -6.45 11.53
CA LEU A 230 -6.89 -6.65 10.96
C LEU A 230 -6.84 -7.20 9.53
N PHE A 231 -5.74 -7.01 8.82
CA PHE A 231 -5.56 -7.53 7.45
C PHE A 231 -5.15 -9.00 7.43
N GLY A 232 -4.73 -9.55 8.57
CA GLY A 232 -4.40 -10.96 8.68
C GLY A 232 -3.22 -11.24 9.60
N ASN A 233 -3.05 -12.52 9.90
CA ASN A 233 -2.02 -13.03 10.81
C ASN A 233 -0.77 -13.57 10.09
N VAL A 234 -0.75 -13.56 8.75
CA VAL A 234 0.42 -13.91 7.95
C VAL A 234 0.93 -12.66 7.26
N GLY A 235 2.24 -12.40 7.33
CA GLY A 235 2.89 -11.26 6.68
C GLY A 235 3.83 -11.71 5.56
N ALA A 236 3.54 -11.33 4.32
CA ALA A 236 4.48 -11.45 3.20
C ALA A 236 5.43 -10.25 3.20
N VAL A 237 6.71 -10.48 3.47
CA VAL A 237 7.76 -9.46 3.43
C VAL A 237 8.45 -9.50 2.06
N PHE A 238 8.34 -8.41 1.30
CA PHE A 238 8.94 -8.34 -0.03
C PHE A 238 10.39 -7.88 0.03
N ARG A 239 11.25 -8.55 -0.72
CA ARG A 239 12.65 -8.14 -0.87
C ARG A 239 12.73 -6.79 -1.59
N THR A 240 13.03 -5.72 -0.86
CA THR A 240 13.06 -4.34 -1.39
C THR A 240 13.92 -4.20 -2.63
N SER A 241 15.06 -4.88 -2.70
CA SER A 241 15.94 -4.84 -3.88
C SER A 241 15.29 -5.37 -5.17
N ARG A 242 14.28 -6.25 -5.07
CA ARG A 242 13.50 -6.74 -6.22
C ARG A 242 12.32 -5.83 -6.53
N VAL A 243 11.65 -5.29 -5.51
CA VAL A 243 10.40 -4.52 -5.70
C VAL A 243 10.61 -3.01 -5.82
N ARG A 244 11.83 -2.48 -5.63
CA ARG A 244 12.09 -1.03 -5.61
C ARG A 244 11.57 -0.28 -6.84
N LYS A 245 11.71 -0.88 -8.02
CA LYS A 245 11.25 -0.31 -9.30
C LYS A 245 9.77 -0.55 -9.58
N MET A 246 9.04 -1.15 -8.65
CA MET A 246 7.61 -1.48 -8.75
C MET A 246 6.77 -0.77 -7.67
N VAL A 247 7.41 -0.31 -6.58
CA VAL A 247 6.73 0.33 -5.45
C VAL A 247 6.32 1.77 -5.78
N GLU A 248 5.06 2.07 -5.47
CA GLU A 248 4.46 3.40 -5.38
C GLU A 248 3.93 3.60 -3.96
N ILE A 249 4.04 4.82 -3.44
CA ILE A 249 3.75 5.12 -2.03
C ILE A 249 2.70 6.23 -1.95
N ALA A 250 1.52 5.90 -1.45
CA ALA A 250 0.51 6.88 -1.11
C ALA A 250 0.78 7.51 0.28
N PRO A 251 0.43 8.79 0.52
CA PRO A 251 0.67 9.46 1.80
C PRO A 251 -0.17 8.90 2.96
N ILE A 252 -1.27 8.23 2.63
CA ILE A 252 -2.19 7.56 3.55
C ILE A 252 -2.77 6.33 2.85
N ASP A 253 -3.33 5.42 3.64
CA ASP A 253 -4.10 4.30 3.15
C ASP A 253 -5.21 4.80 2.21
N THR A 254 -5.15 4.34 0.96
CA THR A 254 -6.06 4.81 -0.10
C THR A 254 -7.50 4.32 0.11
N GLY A 255 -7.70 3.19 0.78
CA GLY A 255 -9.04 2.72 1.16
C GLY A 255 -9.65 3.58 2.27
N ILE A 256 -8.85 3.99 3.26
CA ILE A 256 -9.27 4.98 4.28
C ILE A 256 -9.56 6.33 3.62
N TRP A 257 -8.72 6.75 2.67
CA TRP A 257 -8.98 7.97 1.90
C TRP A 257 -10.28 7.88 1.11
N GLU A 258 -10.53 6.79 0.38
CA GLU A 258 -11.80 6.60 -0.33
C GLU A 258 -12.99 6.62 0.64
N ALA A 259 -12.89 5.94 1.77
CA ALA A 259 -13.95 5.90 2.78
C ALA A 259 -14.20 7.26 3.48
N SER A 260 -13.30 8.23 3.36
CA SER A 260 -13.40 9.52 4.07
C SER A 260 -13.57 10.73 3.17
N CYS A 261 -12.91 10.71 2.01
CA CYS A 261 -12.74 11.86 1.15
C CYS A 261 -13.49 11.74 -0.18
N ASN A 262 -14.05 10.55 -0.45
CA ASN A 262 -14.94 10.38 -1.57
C ASN A 262 -16.39 10.49 -1.08
N ASP A 263 -17.00 11.65 -1.35
CA ASP A 263 -18.39 11.98 -0.97
C ASP A 263 -19.43 10.96 -1.51
N THR A 264 -19.06 10.09 -2.46
CA THR A 264 -19.93 9.02 -2.97
C THR A 264 -20.12 7.86 -1.98
N TYR A 265 -19.20 7.66 -1.03
CA TYR A 265 -19.29 6.62 0.01
C TYR A 265 -20.10 7.05 1.25
N GLY A 266 -20.67 8.26 1.22
CA GLY A 266 -21.46 8.82 2.31
C GLY A 266 -20.64 9.73 3.22
N PRO A 267 -21.08 9.97 4.47
CA PRO A 267 -20.35 10.84 5.39
C PRO A 267 -18.96 10.26 5.68
N PRO A 268 -17.93 11.11 5.86
CA PRO A 268 -16.58 10.63 6.13
C PRO A 268 -16.52 9.70 7.34
N ARG A 269 -15.88 8.54 7.17
CA ARG A 269 -15.68 7.60 8.27
C ARG A 269 -14.51 7.97 9.18
N PHE A 270 -13.53 8.70 8.65
CA PHE A 270 -12.34 9.13 9.38
C PHE A 270 -12.14 10.64 9.29
N ASN A 271 -11.50 11.22 10.31
CA ASN A 271 -11.15 12.65 10.34
C ASN A 271 -9.88 12.90 9.50
N LEU A 272 -10.00 12.70 8.19
CA LEU A 272 -8.96 13.02 7.23
C LEU A 272 -9.12 14.43 6.68
N ASP A 273 -8.01 15.14 6.51
CA ASP A 273 -8.00 16.38 5.75
C ASP A 273 -7.99 16.08 4.25
N CYS A 274 -9.19 16.00 3.68
CA CYS A 274 -9.41 15.74 2.26
C CYS A 274 -8.97 16.87 1.32
N SER A 275 -8.47 18.00 1.86
CA SER A 275 -7.83 19.03 1.04
C SER A 275 -6.41 18.66 0.60
N TYR A 276 -5.79 17.66 1.25
CA TYR A 276 -4.50 17.14 0.84
C TYR A 276 -4.63 16.28 -0.41
N PRO A 277 -3.99 16.64 -1.53
CA PRO A 277 -4.04 15.83 -2.74
C PRO A 277 -3.27 14.52 -2.54
N MET A 278 -3.88 13.41 -2.95
CA MET A 278 -3.24 12.08 -2.94
C MET A 278 -2.21 11.91 -4.07
N ALA A 279 -2.38 12.65 -5.17
CA ALA A 279 -1.49 12.61 -6.33
C ALA A 279 -0.53 13.83 -6.38
N PRO A 280 0.68 13.68 -6.95
CA PRO A 280 1.27 12.40 -7.34
C PRO A 280 1.57 11.54 -6.11
N VAL A 281 1.58 10.22 -6.33
CA VAL A 281 2.14 9.25 -5.37
C VAL A 281 3.66 9.35 -5.37
N GLY A 282 4.28 8.91 -4.27
CA GLY A 282 5.73 8.86 -4.16
C GLY A 282 6.30 7.51 -4.52
N THR A 283 7.61 7.42 -4.36
CA THR A 283 8.41 6.24 -4.66
C THR A 283 9.48 6.11 -3.58
N LEU A 284 10.17 4.97 -3.48
CA LEU A 284 11.23 4.81 -2.48
C LEU A 284 12.39 5.81 -2.68
N ASP A 285 12.55 6.34 -3.88
CA ASP A 285 13.57 7.35 -4.20
C ASP A 285 13.06 8.79 -4.07
N HIS A 286 11.75 9.00 -4.16
CA HIS A 286 11.11 10.31 -4.15
C HIS A 286 9.85 10.30 -3.27
N PHE A 287 10.01 10.49 -1.96
CA PHE A 287 8.90 10.44 -0.99
C PHE A 287 8.73 11.69 -0.11
N ASP A 288 9.54 12.74 -0.24
CA ASP A 288 9.45 13.93 0.62
C ASP A 288 8.05 14.57 0.63
N HIS A 289 7.40 14.64 -0.53
CA HIS A 289 6.04 15.15 -0.63
C HIS A 289 5.02 14.21 0.02
N VAL A 290 5.23 12.89 -0.06
CA VAL A 290 4.40 11.88 0.62
C VAL A 290 4.54 12.02 2.13
N LEU A 291 5.77 12.16 2.62
CA LEU A 291 6.06 12.42 4.03
C LEU A 291 5.29 13.65 4.52
N TYR A 292 5.50 14.80 3.86
CA TYR A 292 4.86 16.05 4.28
C TYR A 292 3.33 15.97 4.27
N ARG A 293 2.74 15.35 3.24
CA ARG A 293 1.28 15.19 3.12
C ARG A 293 0.74 14.21 4.16
N GLY A 294 1.39 13.08 4.35
CA GLY A 294 0.96 12.05 5.32
C GLY A 294 0.96 12.57 6.75
N LEU A 295 1.94 13.40 7.12
CA LEU A 295 2.01 14.05 8.43
C LEU A 295 0.83 15.00 8.71
N GLY A 296 0.30 15.66 7.66
CA GLY A 296 -0.82 16.60 7.75
C GLY A 296 -2.19 15.98 7.52
N SER A 297 -2.26 14.78 6.94
CA SER A 297 -3.53 14.14 6.55
C SER A 297 -4.39 13.76 7.76
N TRP A 298 -3.76 13.50 8.91
CA TRP A 298 -4.38 13.09 10.18
C TRP A 298 -4.54 14.26 11.15
N GLY A 299 -5.20 15.33 10.71
CA GLY A 299 -5.32 16.56 11.49
C GLY A 299 -6.55 17.40 11.16
N GLY A 300 -7.55 16.78 10.50
CA GLY A 300 -8.78 17.47 10.10
C GLY A 300 -9.41 18.23 11.26
N ASP A 301 -10.12 19.32 10.95
CA ASP A 301 -10.62 20.33 11.87
C ASP A 301 -11.59 19.82 12.97
N GLY A 302 -11.77 18.50 13.11
CA GLY A 302 -12.61 17.89 14.14
C GLY A 302 -14.10 18.12 13.89
N SER A 303 -14.47 18.83 12.82
CA SER A 303 -15.87 19.16 12.53
C SER A 303 -16.69 17.94 12.07
N ARG A 304 -16.06 16.79 11.85
CA ARG A 304 -16.70 15.56 11.34
C ARG A 304 -16.54 14.34 12.26
N GLY A 305 -16.61 14.52 13.58
CA GLY A 305 -16.93 13.44 14.53
C GLY A 305 -15.80 12.45 14.89
N GLY A 306 -14.58 12.62 14.38
CA GLY A 306 -13.44 11.82 14.81
C GLY A 306 -12.91 12.25 16.18
N ARG A 307 -12.72 11.29 17.10
CA ARG A 307 -12.16 11.54 18.47
C ARG A 307 -10.64 11.66 18.51
N LEU A 308 -9.96 11.68 17.38
CA LEU A 308 -8.50 11.84 17.39
C LEU A 308 -8.15 13.29 17.71
N PRO A 309 -7.32 13.55 18.74
CA PRO A 309 -6.89 14.90 19.07
C PRO A 309 -6.19 15.53 17.87
N ARG A 310 -6.45 16.82 17.62
CA ARG A 310 -5.72 17.57 16.60
C ARG A 310 -4.24 17.54 16.93
N ARG A 311 -3.43 17.13 15.97
CA ARG A 311 -1.97 17.13 16.07
C ARG A 311 -1.37 18.21 15.18
N SER A 312 -0.35 18.90 15.67
CA SER A 312 0.48 19.74 14.81
C SER A 312 1.32 18.87 13.87
N LEU A 313 1.79 19.44 12.76
CA LEU A 313 2.74 18.74 11.87
C LEU A 313 4.01 18.32 12.63
N ALA A 314 4.47 19.14 13.57
CA ALA A 314 5.62 18.84 14.42
C ALA A 314 5.34 17.64 15.35
N GLN A 315 4.15 17.52 15.92
CA GLN A 315 3.76 16.34 16.71
C GLN A 315 3.73 15.07 15.86
N SER A 316 3.09 15.11 14.69
CA SER A 316 3.09 13.96 13.77
C SER A 316 4.51 13.56 13.33
N ALA A 317 5.38 14.54 13.06
CA ALA A 317 6.77 14.30 12.66
C ALA A 317 7.59 13.71 13.82
N ALA A 318 7.43 14.22 15.04
CA ALA A 318 8.08 13.69 16.22
C ALA A 318 7.67 12.23 16.48
N GLU A 319 6.39 11.89 16.37
CA GLU A 319 5.91 10.53 16.54
C GLU A 319 6.45 9.57 15.46
N LEU A 320 6.52 10.02 14.20
CA LEU A 320 7.13 9.25 13.12
C LEU A 320 8.62 8.97 13.42
N ILE A 321 9.38 10.01 13.80
CA ILE A 321 10.82 9.89 14.09
C ILE A 321 11.04 8.97 15.29
N ALA A 322 10.25 9.14 16.36
CA ALA A 322 10.31 8.32 17.58
C ALA A 322 10.08 6.81 17.32
N ARG A 323 9.39 6.46 16.24
CA ARG A 323 9.11 5.06 15.84
C ARG A 323 9.92 4.58 14.64
N SER A 324 10.88 5.38 14.18
CA SER A 324 11.77 5.04 13.06
C SER A 324 13.17 4.66 13.57
N ALA A 325 14.00 4.01 12.76
CA ALA A 325 15.41 3.76 13.11
C ALA A 325 16.31 5.03 13.09
N VAL A 326 15.72 6.22 12.95
CA VAL A 326 16.36 7.49 13.30
C VAL A 326 16.54 7.61 14.82
N SER A 327 15.67 6.94 15.59
CA SER A 327 15.78 6.83 17.04
C SER A 327 16.86 5.82 17.45
N PRO A 328 17.44 5.93 18.67
CA PRO A 328 18.30 4.89 19.21
C PRO A 328 17.63 3.51 19.05
N PRO A 329 18.42 2.43 18.87
CA PRO A 329 17.84 1.10 18.86
C PRO A 329 16.96 0.93 20.08
N LEU A 330 15.73 0.45 19.87
CA LEU A 330 14.86 0.09 20.97
C LEU A 330 15.66 -0.82 21.92
N PRO A 331 15.55 -0.64 23.25
CA PRO A 331 16.15 -1.58 24.16
C PRO A 331 15.73 -3.00 23.74
N PRO A 332 16.65 -3.99 23.79
CA PRO A 332 16.33 -5.35 23.39
C PRO A 332 15.04 -5.76 24.09
N LEU A 333 14.09 -6.31 23.32
CA LEU A 333 12.88 -6.86 23.92
C LEU A 333 13.31 -7.87 24.98
N PRO A 334 12.70 -7.86 26.17
CA PRO A 334 12.96 -8.91 27.13
C PRO A 334 12.68 -10.26 26.44
N PRO A 335 13.49 -11.30 26.70
CA PRO A 335 13.29 -12.60 26.08
C PRO A 335 11.83 -12.99 26.25
N LEU A 336 11.15 -13.31 25.15
CA LEU A 336 9.77 -13.79 25.21
C LEU A 336 9.78 -14.99 26.17
N PRO A 337 8.91 -15.00 27.20
CA PRO A 337 8.80 -16.16 28.05
C PRO A 337 8.45 -17.34 27.15
N LEU A 338 9.37 -18.29 27.03
CA LEU A 338 9.23 -19.51 26.23
C LEU A 338 8.03 -20.38 26.67
N THR A 339 7.30 -19.97 27.70
CA THR A 339 6.16 -20.65 28.30
C THR A 339 4.81 -20.40 27.58
N LEU A 340 4.77 -19.71 26.44
CA LEU A 340 3.55 -19.66 25.60
C LEU A 340 3.44 -20.80 24.59
N SER A 341 4.36 -21.77 24.63
CA SER A 341 4.19 -23.05 23.94
C SER A 341 3.50 -24.05 24.89
N GLN A 342 2.36 -24.60 24.46
CA GLN A 342 1.73 -25.83 24.99
C GLN A 342 0.64 -25.77 26.10
N THR A 343 -0.17 -24.72 26.21
CA THR A 343 -1.46 -24.85 26.93
C THR A 343 -2.62 -24.45 26.04
N ASN A 344 -3.04 -25.36 25.14
CA ASN A 344 -4.44 -25.56 24.66
C ASN A 344 -4.52 -26.42 23.39
N SER A 345 -3.83 -27.57 23.34
CA SER A 345 -4.12 -28.61 22.33
C SER A 345 -4.66 -29.92 22.92
N SER A 346 -5.00 -29.95 24.22
CA SER A 346 -5.43 -31.18 24.90
C SER A 346 -6.93 -31.27 25.22
N GLN A 347 -7.78 -30.41 24.64
CA GLN A 347 -9.25 -30.48 24.81
C GLN A 347 -10.02 -30.79 23.52
N LEU A 348 -9.45 -31.64 22.65
CA LEU A 348 -10.26 -32.38 21.69
C LEU A 348 -10.49 -33.78 22.25
N SER A 349 -11.72 -34.03 22.69
CA SER A 349 -12.22 -35.33 23.11
C SER A 349 -11.99 -36.41 22.04
N PRO A 350 -11.70 -37.67 22.42
CA PRO A 350 -11.61 -38.77 21.47
C PRO A 350 -13.00 -39.27 21.06
N PRO A 351 -13.15 -39.88 19.86
CA PRO A 351 -14.33 -40.66 19.54
C PRO A 351 -14.31 -42.01 20.26
N HIS A 352 -15.50 -42.60 20.31
CA HIS A 352 -15.91 -43.85 20.94
C HIS A 352 -14.90 -45.01 21.03
N ARG A 353 -14.97 -45.69 22.18
CA ARG A 353 -14.44 -47.03 22.48
C ARG A 353 -14.97 -48.07 21.49
N ASP A 354 -14.10 -49.00 21.12
CA ASP A 354 -14.37 -50.44 21.27
C ASP A 354 -13.12 -51.17 21.77
N ALA A 355 -13.39 -52.22 22.53
CA ALA A 355 -12.49 -52.90 23.45
C ALA A 355 -11.45 -53.79 22.76
N HIS A 356 -10.28 -53.98 23.39
CA HIS A 356 -9.88 -55.27 23.95
C HIS A 356 -8.74 -55.11 24.95
N SER A 357 -8.89 -55.85 26.05
CA SER A 357 -8.06 -55.99 27.23
C SER A 357 -6.68 -56.61 26.92
N LEU A 358 -5.63 -56.23 27.65
CA LEU A 358 -4.88 -57.11 28.55
C LEU A 358 -3.65 -56.42 29.20
N ALA A 359 -3.58 -56.56 30.53
CA ALA A 359 -2.40 -56.66 31.41
C ALA A 359 -1.47 -55.44 31.68
N SER A 360 -1.53 -55.01 32.95
CA SER A 360 -0.63 -54.21 33.81
C SER A 360 0.81 -54.77 33.97
N PRO A 361 1.66 -54.31 34.94
CA PRO A 361 1.97 -52.97 35.49
C PRO A 361 3.51 -52.71 35.56
N CYS A 362 3.94 -51.50 35.97
CA CYS A 362 4.99 -51.27 37.00
C CYS A 362 5.28 -49.77 37.18
N GLU A 363 4.76 -49.17 38.27
CA GLU A 363 5.36 -47.99 38.93
C GLU A 363 6.52 -48.44 39.83
N PRO A 364 7.47 -47.55 40.15
CA PRO A 364 7.74 -47.26 41.57
C PRO A 364 8.08 -45.75 41.79
N PRO A 365 8.50 -45.30 42.99
CA PRO A 365 7.63 -44.58 43.92
C PRO A 365 8.03 -43.12 44.13
N ARG A 366 7.11 -42.38 44.75
CA ARG A 366 7.30 -41.02 45.29
C ARG A 366 8.15 -41.03 46.56
N THR A 367 8.93 -39.97 46.75
CA THR A 367 9.30 -39.45 48.09
C THR A 367 9.29 -37.92 48.12
N PRO A 368 9.12 -37.30 49.32
CA PRO A 368 8.43 -36.02 49.46
C PRO A 368 9.28 -34.89 50.11
N LEU A 369 8.61 -33.73 50.28
CA LEU A 369 8.89 -32.61 51.21
C LEU A 369 9.79 -31.47 50.67
N PRO A 370 9.80 -30.28 51.33
CA PRO A 370 8.66 -29.44 51.70
C PRO A 370 8.93 -27.95 51.36
N GLY A 371 7.90 -27.10 51.37
CA GLY A 371 8.12 -25.66 51.27
C GLY A 371 6.86 -24.83 51.08
N ARG A 372 6.05 -24.70 52.13
CA ARG A 372 5.13 -23.56 52.26
C ARG A 372 5.95 -22.32 52.55
N LEU A 373 5.71 -21.22 51.82
CA LEU A 373 5.63 -19.87 52.42
C LEU A 373 5.02 -18.84 51.47
N ALA A 374 4.05 -18.11 52.04
CA ALA A 374 3.62 -16.75 51.77
C ALA A 374 2.98 -16.40 50.41
N LEU A 375 1.64 -16.50 50.40
CA LEU A 375 0.76 -15.61 49.63
C LEU A 375 0.94 -14.16 50.12
N VAL A 376 1.45 -13.30 49.24
CA VAL A 376 1.35 -11.84 49.37
C VAL A 376 0.43 -11.35 48.26
N PRO A 377 -0.70 -10.67 48.56
CA PRO A 377 -1.61 -10.18 47.54
C PRO A 377 -1.00 -8.94 46.87
N ARG A 378 -0.63 -9.03 45.59
CA ARG A 378 -0.27 -7.85 44.80
C ARG A 378 -1.53 -7.14 44.33
N ARG A 379 -1.61 -5.87 44.74
CA ARG A 379 -2.52 -4.82 44.31
C ARG A 379 -2.74 -4.84 42.80
N ALA A 380 -3.99 -5.06 42.40
CA ALA A 380 -4.49 -4.65 41.10
C ALA A 380 -4.60 -3.13 41.09
N GLN A 381 -3.76 -2.46 40.30
CA GLN A 381 -3.88 -1.04 40.03
C GLN A 381 -3.89 -0.83 38.52
N ARG A 382 -5.03 -0.32 38.04
CA ARG A 382 -5.30 0.31 36.74
C ARG A 382 -5.27 -0.59 35.51
N ASP A 383 -6.43 -1.18 35.23
CA ASP A 383 -7.08 -1.07 33.92
C ASP A 383 -8.59 -1.19 34.11
N ARG A 384 -9.21 -0.06 34.47
CA ARG A 384 -10.66 0.09 34.60
C ARG A 384 -11.07 1.44 34.03
N ALA A 385 -10.99 1.54 32.72
CA ALA A 385 -11.64 2.59 31.94
C ALA A 385 -11.93 2.06 30.53
N LEU A 386 -12.91 1.14 30.41
CA LEU A 386 -13.66 0.85 29.16
C LEU A 386 -14.76 -0.24 29.30
N ARG A 387 -15.28 -0.52 30.50
CA ARG A 387 -16.49 -1.34 30.68
C ARG A 387 -17.36 -0.76 31.79
N GLY A 388 -18.35 0.03 31.39
CA GLY A 388 -19.35 0.57 32.30
C GLY A 388 -20.02 1.80 31.71
N GLN A 389 -20.87 1.61 30.69
CA GLN A 389 -21.99 2.50 30.34
C GLN A 389 -22.78 1.88 29.17
N LEU A 390 -23.45 0.76 29.47
CA LEU A 390 -24.56 0.24 28.68
C LEU A 390 -25.62 -0.25 29.65
N LEU A 391 -26.24 0.68 30.39
CA LEU A 391 -27.54 0.49 31.01
C LEU A 391 -28.28 1.82 31.05
N GLY A 392 -29.38 1.87 30.28
CA GLY A 392 -30.65 2.51 30.62
C GLY A 392 -30.67 3.99 31.03
N GLY A 393 -31.16 4.84 30.13
CA GLY A 393 -31.69 6.15 30.45
C GLY A 393 -32.44 6.74 29.26
N GLU A 394 -33.75 6.54 29.19
CA GLU A 394 -34.64 7.27 28.29
C GLU A 394 -34.56 8.78 28.55
N PRO A 395 -34.56 9.64 27.51
CA PRO A 395 -34.96 11.03 27.67
C PRO A 395 -36.39 11.25 27.14
N ALA A 396 -37.19 11.84 28.03
CA ALA A 396 -38.52 12.34 27.80
C ALA A 396 -38.62 13.29 26.59
N ARG A 397 -39.71 13.14 25.84
CA ARG A 397 -40.13 14.02 24.74
C ARG A 397 -40.53 15.40 25.28
N GLN A 398 -39.99 16.47 24.72
CA GLN A 398 -40.59 17.80 24.71
C GLN A 398 -40.50 18.46 23.33
N PRO A 399 -41.45 19.33 22.95
CA PRO A 399 -41.76 19.65 21.57
C PRO A 399 -40.90 20.78 20.98
N ALA A 400 -40.62 20.64 19.68
CA ALA A 400 -39.84 21.58 18.89
C ALA A 400 -40.61 22.88 18.58
N ALA A 401 -40.22 24.00 19.18
CA ALA A 401 -40.56 25.33 18.71
C ALA A 401 -39.54 25.79 17.66
N ARG A 402 -40.00 25.97 16.41
CA ARG A 402 -39.20 26.51 15.29
C ARG A 402 -38.89 28.00 15.53
N ARG A 403 -37.63 28.33 15.85
CA ARG A 403 -37.09 29.69 15.70
C ARG A 403 -36.20 29.76 14.46
N HIS A 404 -36.64 30.50 13.45
CA HIS A 404 -35.82 30.89 12.31
C HIS A 404 -34.74 31.88 12.76
N GLN A 405 -33.53 31.39 13.08
CA GLN A 405 -32.37 32.25 13.23
C GLN A 405 -31.81 32.61 11.86
N ALA A 406 -31.80 33.91 11.55
CA ALA A 406 -31.14 34.47 10.38
C ALA A 406 -29.65 34.11 10.40
N ARG A 407 -29.15 33.55 9.29
CA ARG A 407 -27.74 33.19 9.15
C ARG A 407 -26.85 34.45 9.23
N PRO A 408 -25.70 34.41 9.93
CA PRO A 408 -24.83 35.57 10.10
C PRO A 408 -24.37 36.15 8.74
N PRO A 409 -24.29 37.49 8.60
CA PRO A 409 -23.92 38.17 7.35
C PRO A 409 -22.54 37.77 6.80
N LEU A 410 -21.62 37.31 7.65
CA LEU A 410 -20.28 36.86 7.26
C LEU A 410 -20.29 35.57 6.41
N LEU A 411 -21.20 34.63 6.71
CA LEU A 411 -21.29 33.37 5.96
C LEU A 411 -21.83 33.62 4.53
N ARG A 412 -22.77 34.56 4.37
CA ARG A 412 -23.28 34.98 3.05
C ARG A 412 -22.18 35.62 2.20
N ARG A 413 -21.33 36.47 2.81
CA ARG A 413 -20.21 37.12 2.11
C ARG A 413 -19.15 36.11 1.67
N ALA A 414 -18.82 35.13 2.51
CA ALA A 414 -17.87 34.06 2.16
C ALA A 414 -18.39 33.19 1.00
N LEU A 415 -19.66 32.79 1.03
CA LEU A 415 -20.29 32.02 -0.05
C LEU A 415 -20.34 32.81 -1.37
N TRP A 416 -20.62 34.12 -1.30
CA TRP A 416 -20.62 34.99 -2.47
C TRP A 416 -19.22 35.12 -3.10
N LEU A 417 -18.17 35.32 -2.30
CA LEU A 417 -16.78 35.39 -2.78
C LEU A 417 -16.33 34.07 -3.43
N ARG A 418 -16.73 32.93 -2.86
CA ARG A 418 -16.41 31.60 -3.42
C ARG A 418 -17.08 31.40 -4.78
N ARG A 419 -18.35 31.78 -4.93
CA ARG A 419 -19.08 31.74 -6.23
C ARG A 419 -18.44 32.67 -7.26
N ARG A 420 -18.03 33.88 -6.88
CA ARG A 420 -17.38 34.83 -7.78
C ARG A 420 -16.04 34.30 -8.32
N ARG A 421 -15.21 33.71 -7.45
CA ARG A 421 -13.93 33.09 -7.85
C ARG A 421 -14.13 31.91 -8.80
N ALA A 422 -15.11 31.04 -8.54
CA ALA A 422 -15.45 29.92 -9.43
C ALA A 422 -15.91 30.39 -10.83
N ALA A 423 -16.73 31.43 -10.89
CA ALA A 423 -17.17 32.03 -12.15
C ALA A 423 -16.02 32.69 -12.94
N GLU A 424 -15.03 33.26 -12.25
CA GLU A 424 -13.84 33.83 -12.91
C GLU A 424 -12.91 32.75 -13.47
N ALA A 425 -12.67 31.67 -12.70
CA ALA A 425 -11.88 30.52 -13.16
C ALA A 425 -12.50 29.88 -14.42
N THR A 426 -13.82 29.69 -14.43
CA THR A 426 -14.56 29.16 -15.59
C THR A 426 -14.38 30.06 -16.83
N ARG A 427 -14.45 31.39 -16.65
CA ARG A 427 -14.22 32.35 -17.76
C ARG A 427 -12.78 32.34 -18.27
N ARG A 428 -11.78 32.13 -17.40
CA ARG A 428 -10.37 31.98 -17.82
C ARG A 428 -10.17 30.72 -18.65
N LEU A 429 -10.71 29.58 -18.21
CA LEU A 429 -10.65 28.32 -18.97
C LEU A 429 -11.35 28.44 -20.34
N ALA A 430 -12.52 29.08 -20.40
CA ALA A 430 -13.23 29.32 -21.65
C ALA A 430 -12.47 30.25 -22.62
N ARG A 431 -11.62 31.17 -22.13
CA ARG A 431 -10.75 31.99 -22.98
C ARG A 431 -9.57 31.18 -23.51
N LEU A 432 -8.94 30.36 -22.67
CA LEU A 432 -7.86 29.47 -23.09
C LEU A 432 -8.34 28.46 -24.14
N ALA A 433 -9.52 27.88 -23.96
CA ALA A 433 -10.11 26.96 -24.92
C ALA A 433 -10.39 27.61 -26.29
N ARG A 434 -10.83 28.88 -26.32
CA ARG A 434 -11.03 29.64 -27.56
C ARG A 434 -9.72 29.95 -28.29
N GLY A 435 -8.63 30.18 -27.55
CA GLY A 435 -7.28 30.37 -28.12
C GLY A 435 -6.70 29.12 -28.81
N LEU A 436 -7.18 27.91 -28.49
CA LEU A 436 -6.70 26.65 -29.08
C LEU A 436 -7.35 26.32 -30.43
N GLY A 437 -8.42 27.02 -30.82
CA GLY A 437 -9.12 26.80 -32.10
C GLY A 437 -8.24 26.98 -33.34
N PRO A 438 -7.47 28.08 -33.47
CA PRO A 438 -6.55 28.29 -34.59
C PRO A 438 -5.40 27.26 -34.64
N TRP A 439 -4.90 26.83 -33.48
CA TRP A 439 -3.82 25.83 -33.39
C TRP A 439 -4.28 24.45 -33.88
N ARG A 440 -5.50 24.03 -33.48
CA ARG A 440 -6.09 22.76 -33.95
C ARG A 440 -6.39 22.74 -35.45
N ARG A 441 -6.75 23.89 -36.06
CA ARG A 441 -6.93 23.98 -37.53
C ARG A 441 -5.61 23.84 -38.29
N ARG A 442 -4.52 24.47 -37.81
CA ARG A 442 -3.18 24.33 -38.43
C ARG A 442 -2.65 22.89 -38.38
N GLN A 443 -2.96 22.14 -37.32
CA GLN A 443 -2.58 20.72 -37.20
C GLN A 443 -3.32 19.80 -38.19
N ARG A 444 -4.56 20.14 -38.59
CA ARG A 444 -5.36 19.30 -39.51
C ARG A 444 -4.85 19.31 -40.95
N HIS A 445 -4.26 20.42 -41.40
CA HIS A 445 -3.76 20.58 -42.77
C HIS A 445 -2.29 20.21 -42.97
N ARG A 446 -1.59 19.68 -41.94
CA ARG A 446 -0.22 19.18 -42.13
C ARG A 446 -0.21 17.90 -42.97
N PRO A 447 0.60 17.80 -44.04
CA PRO A 447 0.75 16.57 -44.82
C PRO A 447 1.14 15.38 -43.92
N ALA A 448 0.64 14.19 -44.24
CA ALA A 448 0.87 12.99 -43.42
C ALA A 448 2.36 12.65 -43.23
N ALA A 449 3.21 13.02 -44.20
CA ALA A 449 4.67 12.86 -44.12
C ALA A 449 5.30 13.70 -42.99
N ALA A 450 4.83 14.94 -42.78
CA ALA A 450 5.34 15.80 -41.70
C ALA A 450 4.97 15.28 -40.31
N ARG A 451 3.82 14.59 -40.17
CA ARG A 451 3.38 14.00 -38.90
C ARG A 451 4.16 12.74 -38.54
N ARG A 452 4.71 12.01 -39.52
CA ARG A 452 5.59 10.84 -39.27
C ARG A 452 6.99 11.27 -38.84
N ALA A 453 7.56 12.33 -39.43
CA ALA A 453 8.88 12.83 -39.04
C ALA A 453 8.92 13.36 -37.58
N GLU A 454 7.81 13.93 -37.09
CA GLU A 454 7.71 14.50 -35.74
C GLU A 454 7.53 13.41 -34.66
N ARG A 455 7.00 12.22 -35.00
CA ARG A 455 6.86 11.08 -34.07
C ARG A 455 8.18 10.39 -33.72
N HIS A 456 9.25 10.63 -34.48
CA HIS A 456 10.58 10.05 -34.23
C HIS A 456 11.57 11.04 -33.61
N ARG A 457 11.17 12.29 -33.32
CA ARG A 457 12.00 13.24 -32.56
C ARG A 457 11.69 13.12 -31.07
N LEU A 458 12.66 12.64 -30.29
CA LEU A 458 12.61 12.70 -28.84
C LEU A 458 12.78 14.17 -28.38
N PRO A 459 12.02 14.64 -27.36
CA PRO A 459 12.21 15.97 -26.80
C PRO A 459 13.60 16.08 -26.16
N GLY A 460 14.45 17.01 -26.63
CA GLY A 460 15.80 17.24 -26.08
C GLY A 460 16.97 17.16 -27.06
N GLN A 461 16.70 16.82 -28.34
CA GLN A 461 17.53 17.10 -29.51
C GLN A 461 18.07 18.54 -29.66
N PRO A 462 19.31 18.96 -29.32
CA PRO A 462 19.83 20.24 -29.84
C PRO A 462 19.87 20.21 -31.38
N GLU A 463 19.40 21.28 -32.01
CA GLU A 463 19.47 21.44 -33.47
C GLU A 463 20.92 21.55 -33.91
N GLU A 464 21.38 20.59 -34.71
CA GLU A 464 22.68 20.63 -35.36
C GLU A 464 22.66 21.73 -36.46
N PRO A 465 23.57 22.72 -36.42
CA PRO A 465 23.54 23.80 -37.39
C PRO A 465 23.90 23.28 -38.77
N ALA A 466 23.03 23.57 -39.74
CA ALA A 466 23.21 23.21 -41.14
C ALA A 466 24.56 23.71 -41.67
N ARG A 467 25.46 22.77 -41.99
CA ARG A 467 26.71 23.05 -42.71
C ARG A 467 26.37 23.62 -44.09
N ARG A 468 26.58 24.93 -44.26
CA ARG A 468 26.69 25.58 -45.57
C ARG A 468 27.91 25.00 -46.29
N ARG A 469 27.69 24.26 -47.37
CA ARG A 469 28.74 23.97 -48.37
C ARG A 469 28.99 25.26 -49.15
N GLY A 470 30.03 26.01 -48.76
CA GLY A 470 30.66 27.01 -49.62
C GLY A 470 31.65 26.30 -50.53
N GLY A 471 31.38 26.28 -51.83
CA GLY A 471 32.36 25.94 -52.85
C GLY A 471 33.22 27.17 -53.10
N ALA A 472 34.52 27.05 -52.84
CA ALA A 472 35.53 28.00 -53.31
C ALA A 472 36.30 27.32 -54.45
N ALA A 473 36.38 28.02 -55.57
CA ALA A 473 37.21 27.72 -56.70
C ALA A 473 38.69 27.69 -56.29
N GLY A 474 39.43 26.76 -56.87
CA GLY A 474 40.89 26.72 -56.83
C GLY A 474 41.39 26.39 -58.23
N ASP A 475 41.71 27.44 -58.99
CA ASP A 475 42.62 27.37 -60.13
C ASP A 475 44.05 27.46 -59.61
N ALA A 476 44.86 26.44 -59.91
CA ALA A 476 46.29 26.56 -60.16
C ALA A 476 46.87 25.26 -60.75
N ARG A 477 47.30 25.36 -62.01
CA ARG A 477 48.12 24.47 -62.86
C ARG A 477 47.43 23.35 -63.63
#